data_AF-A0A0N7KU75-F1
#
_entry.id   AF-A0A0N7KU75-F1
#
_cell.length_a   1.000
_cell.length_b   1.000
_cell.length_c   1.000
_cell.angle_alpha   90.00
_cell.angle_beta   90.00
_cell.angle_gamma   90.00
#
_symmetry.space_group_name_H-M   'P 1'
#
loop_
_entity.id
_entity.type
_entity.pdbx_description
1 polymer ?
#
loop_
_entity_poly.entity_id
_entity_poly.type
_entity_poly.pdbx_seq_one_letter_code
_entity_poly.pdbx_strand_id
1 'polypeptide(L)'
;MTAEEAVEKKKLFMLDYHDVLLPFVHAVRELDDTTLYASRTLFFLTEDGTLRPIAIELTRPKSPNTPQWRQVFTPGSSVAASWLWQLAKTHVLAHDTGYHQLVSHWLRTHCCVEPYVIAANRRLSQMHPIYRLLHPHFRFTMEINAQARGMLINANGIIESAFAPGKLCMELSSAVYDKFWRFDMEALPADLIRR
;
A
#
# COMPACT_ATOMS: atom_id res chain seq x y z
N MET A 1 -27.08 -9.75 12.67
CA MET A 1 -26.83 -8.38 12.18
C MET A 1 -26.85 -8.42 10.67
N THR A 2 -27.66 -7.59 10.02
CA THR A 2 -27.65 -7.47 8.56
C THR A 2 -26.46 -6.62 8.10
N ALA A 3 -26.18 -6.58 6.80
CA ALA A 3 -25.13 -5.72 6.27
C ALA A 3 -25.45 -4.24 6.53
N GLU A 4 -26.70 -3.85 6.36
CA GLU A 4 -27.20 -2.48 6.58
C GLU A 4 -27.00 -2.06 8.03
N GLU A 5 -27.37 -2.90 8.99
CA GLU A 5 -27.15 -2.64 10.42
C GLU A 5 -25.65 -2.52 10.75
N ALA A 6 -24.80 -3.31 10.09
CA ALA A 6 -23.35 -3.27 10.32
C ALA A 6 -22.72 -1.98 9.76
N VAL A 7 -23.21 -1.47 8.62
CA VAL A 7 -22.81 -0.16 8.08
C VAL A 7 -23.26 0.95 9.04
N GLU A 8 -24.53 0.96 9.42
CA GLU A 8 -25.10 1.99 10.31
C GLU A 8 -24.37 2.05 11.66
N LYS A 9 -24.04 0.88 12.23
CA LYS A 9 -23.30 0.77 13.50
C LYS A 9 -21.78 0.94 13.34
N LYS A 10 -21.28 1.31 12.16
CA LYS A 10 -19.83 1.47 11.85
C LYS A 10 -18.99 0.23 12.22
N LYS A 11 -19.53 -0.96 11.92
CA LYS A 11 -18.88 -2.25 12.18
C LYS A 11 -18.26 -2.88 10.94
N LEU A 12 -18.39 -2.28 9.76
CA LEU A 12 -17.74 -2.75 8.54
C LEU A 12 -16.55 -1.87 8.18
N PHE A 13 -15.42 -2.52 7.93
CA PHE A 13 -14.15 -1.90 7.54
C PHE A 13 -13.63 -2.57 6.27
N MET A 14 -12.77 -1.87 5.54
CA MET A 14 -12.23 -2.37 4.29
C MET A 14 -10.73 -2.08 4.16
N LEU A 15 -10.01 -3.06 3.62
CA LEU A 15 -8.69 -2.85 3.01
C LEU A 15 -8.87 -2.84 1.49
N ASP A 16 -8.78 -1.66 0.88
CA ASP A 16 -9.04 -1.46 -0.55
C ASP A 16 -7.75 -1.15 -1.31
N TYR A 17 -7.26 -2.15 -2.05
CA TYR A 17 -6.17 -2.00 -3.00
C TYR A 17 -6.65 -2.03 -4.45
N HIS A 18 -7.97 -2.09 -4.67
CA HIS A 18 -8.49 -2.34 -6.00
C HIS A 18 -8.10 -1.23 -6.95
N ASP A 19 -8.44 0.02 -6.64
CA ASP A 19 -8.23 1.13 -7.58
C ASP A 19 -6.75 1.50 -7.73
N VAL A 20 -5.94 1.22 -6.71
CA VAL A 20 -4.49 1.43 -6.76
C VAL A 20 -3.81 0.39 -7.65
N LEU A 21 -4.16 -0.89 -7.52
CA LEU A 21 -3.47 -1.98 -8.22
C LEU A 21 -4.07 -2.31 -9.58
N LEU A 22 -5.36 -2.07 -9.82
CA LEU A 22 -6.05 -2.42 -11.07
C LEU A 22 -5.31 -1.93 -12.33
N PRO A 23 -4.76 -0.70 -12.39
CA PRO A 23 -4.00 -0.23 -13.56
C PRO A 23 -2.73 -1.04 -13.85
N PHE A 24 -2.13 -1.66 -12.84
CA PHE A 24 -0.86 -2.40 -12.96
C PHE A 24 -1.06 -3.89 -13.22
N VAL A 25 -2.28 -4.43 -13.06
CA VAL A 25 -2.51 -5.89 -13.10
C VAL A 25 -2.05 -6.53 -14.41
N HIS A 26 -2.35 -5.94 -15.58
CA HIS A 26 -1.94 -6.52 -16.86
C HIS A 26 -0.42 -6.51 -17.00
N ALA A 27 0.21 -5.34 -16.83
CA ALA A 27 1.64 -5.17 -17.01
C ALA A 27 2.47 -6.02 -16.04
N VAL A 28 2.01 -6.20 -14.80
CA VAL A 28 2.67 -7.12 -13.86
C VAL A 28 2.54 -8.56 -14.33
N ARG A 29 1.35 -9.01 -14.75
CA ARG A 29 1.13 -10.39 -15.21
C ARG A 29 1.85 -10.75 -16.52
N GLU A 30 2.44 -9.78 -17.20
CA GLU A 30 3.34 -9.99 -18.35
C GLU A 30 4.79 -10.30 -17.91
N LEU A 31 5.14 -10.08 -16.64
CA LEU A 31 6.45 -10.43 -16.10
C LEU A 31 6.50 -11.92 -15.74
N ASP A 32 7.63 -12.55 -16.00
CA ASP A 32 7.87 -13.97 -15.73
C ASP A 32 7.61 -14.33 -14.26
N ASP A 33 6.93 -15.46 -14.04
CA ASP A 33 6.62 -16.02 -12.71
C ASP A 33 5.88 -15.08 -11.73
N THR A 34 5.18 -14.07 -12.25
CA THR A 34 4.41 -13.15 -11.41
C THR A 34 2.89 -13.27 -11.60
N THR A 35 2.17 -12.79 -10.60
CA THR A 35 0.72 -12.57 -10.69
C THR A 35 0.34 -11.38 -9.84
N LEU A 36 -0.69 -10.65 -10.26
CA LEU A 36 -1.30 -9.58 -9.48
C LEU A 36 -2.82 -9.62 -9.63
N TYR A 37 -3.52 -9.21 -8.58
CA TYR A 37 -4.94 -8.92 -8.59
C TYR A 37 -5.18 -7.54 -7.97
N ALA A 38 -6.24 -6.89 -8.39
CA ALA A 38 -6.84 -5.79 -7.63
C ALA A 38 -7.71 -6.40 -6.52
N SER A 39 -7.46 -6.09 -5.25
CA SER A 39 -8.17 -6.72 -4.13
C SER A 39 -8.93 -5.75 -3.24
N ARG A 40 -10.10 -6.18 -2.76
CA ARG A 40 -10.80 -5.58 -1.62
C ARG A 40 -11.01 -6.63 -0.54
N THR A 41 -10.73 -6.30 0.71
CA THR A 41 -11.00 -7.17 1.86
C THR A 41 -11.96 -6.49 2.80
N LEU A 42 -13.07 -7.15 3.11
CA LEU A 42 -14.03 -6.68 4.10
C LEU A 42 -13.76 -7.31 5.46
N PHE A 43 -13.78 -6.47 6.49
CA PHE A 43 -13.66 -6.84 7.89
C PHE A 43 -14.92 -6.45 8.64
N PHE A 44 -15.32 -7.29 9.60
CA PHE A 44 -16.39 -7.02 10.54
C PHE A 44 -15.82 -6.84 11.95
N LEU A 45 -16.19 -5.77 12.62
CA LEU A 45 -15.88 -5.51 14.02
C LEU A 45 -16.85 -6.29 14.92
N THR A 46 -16.32 -7.35 15.53
CA THR A 46 -17.07 -8.23 16.43
C THR A 46 -17.33 -7.55 17.78
N GLU A 47 -18.25 -8.13 18.55
CA GLU A 47 -18.66 -7.57 19.85
C GLU A 47 -17.55 -7.62 20.90
N ASP A 48 -16.57 -8.51 20.73
CA ASP A 48 -15.35 -8.60 21.54
C ASP A 48 -14.28 -7.55 21.15
N GLY A 49 -14.55 -6.70 20.16
CA GLY A 49 -13.64 -5.64 19.73
C GLY A 49 -12.57 -6.06 18.71
N THR A 50 -12.64 -7.28 18.17
CA THR A 50 -11.68 -7.74 17.14
C THR A 50 -12.20 -7.52 15.71
N LEU A 51 -11.28 -7.40 14.74
CA LEU A 51 -11.63 -7.33 13.32
C LEU A 51 -11.52 -8.72 12.69
N ARG A 52 -12.63 -9.20 12.13
CA ARG A 52 -12.69 -10.50 11.44
C ARG A 52 -12.81 -10.29 9.94
N PRO A 53 -11.90 -10.83 9.09
CA PRO A 53 -12.08 -10.81 7.65
C PRO A 53 -13.26 -11.71 7.25
N ILE A 54 -14.20 -11.17 6.48
CA ILE A 54 -15.45 -11.85 6.10
C ILE A 54 -15.56 -12.10 4.60
N ALA A 55 -14.88 -11.30 3.77
CA ALA A 55 -14.86 -11.48 2.33
C ALA A 55 -13.59 -10.89 1.72
N ILE A 56 -13.10 -11.50 0.65
CA ILE A 56 -12.02 -10.99 -0.21
C ILE A 56 -12.50 -11.03 -1.65
N GLU A 57 -12.52 -9.89 -2.33
CA GLU A 57 -12.67 -9.79 -3.78
C GLU A 57 -11.27 -9.80 -4.42
N LEU A 58 -11.06 -10.66 -5.41
CA LEU A 58 -9.92 -10.58 -6.31
C LEU A 58 -10.40 -10.27 -7.72
N THR A 59 -9.79 -9.26 -8.35
CA THR A 59 -10.20 -8.74 -9.65
C THR A 59 -9.03 -8.71 -10.62
N ARG A 60 -9.29 -9.11 -11.87
CA ARG A 60 -8.44 -8.85 -13.05
C ARG A 60 -9.20 -7.93 -14.00
N PRO A 61 -8.60 -6.82 -14.46
CA PRO A 61 -9.26 -5.89 -15.36
C PRO A 61 -9.58 -6.55 -16.70
N LYS A 62 -10.55 -5.97 -17.43
CA LYS A 62 -10.84 -6.34 -18.81
C LYS A 62 -9.59 -6.14 -19.68
N SER A 63 -9.35 -7.04 -20.62
CA SER A 63 -8.40 -6.87 -21.74
C SER A 63 -9.17 -6.85 -23.06
N PRO A 64 -8.54 -6.51 -24.20
CA PRO A 64 -9.21 -6.57 -25.51
C PRO A 64 -9.86 -7.93 -25.81
N ASN A 65 -9.26 -9.02 -25.30
CA ASN A 65 -9.66 -10.39 -25.61
C ASN A 65 -10.35 -11.12 -24.44
N THR A 66 -10.33 -10.55 -23.22
CA THR A 66 -10.84 -11.22 -22.02
C THR A 66 -11.71 -10.27 -21.20
N PRO A 67 -12.95 -10.66 -20.81
CA PRO A 67 -13.76 -9.82 -19.94
C PRO A 67 -13.11 -9.64 -18.56
N GLN A 68 -13.55 -8.62 -17.82
CA GLN A 68 -13.14 -8.46 -16.43
C GLN A 68 -13.52 -9.72 -15.65
N TRP A 69 -12.55 -10.29 -14.95
CA TRP A 69 -12.78 -11.41 -14.05
C TRP A 69 -12.78 -10.89 -12.63
N ARG A 70 -13.79 -11.28 -11.85
CA ARG A 70 -13.85 -11.01 -10.41
C ARG A 70 -14.37 -12.24 -9.69
N GLN A 71 -13.84 -12.51 -8.51
CA GLN A 71 -14.34 -13.56 -7.64
C GLN A 71 -14.27 -13.12 -6.19
N VAL A 72 -15.35 -13.39 -5.46
CA VAL A 72 -15.43 -13.17 -4.01
C VAL A 72 -15.17 -14.49 -3.30
N PHE A 73 -14.26 -14.48 -2.34
CA PHE A 73 -13.93 -15.58 -1.44
C PHE A 73 -14.42 -15.23 -0.05
N THR A 74 -15.03 -16.19 0.63
CA THR A 74 -15.47 -16.06 2.02
C THR A 74 -14.91 -17.21 2.86
N PRO A 75 -14.82 -17.07 4.20
CA PRO A 75 -14.46 -18.18 5.06
C PRO A 75 -15.44 -19.35 4.88
N GLY A 76 -14.96 -20.48 4.36
CA GLY A 76 -15.77 -21.69 4.12
C GLY A 76 -15.35 -22.86 5.01
N SER A 77 -16.29 -23.76 5.29
CA SER A 77 -16.08 -24.94 6.14
C SER A 77 -15.59 -26.18 5.40
N SER A 78 -15.80 -26.27 4.07
CA SER A 78 -15.26 -27.37 3.27
C SER A 78 -13.75 -27.24 3.09
N VAL A 79 -13.06 -28.36 2.91
CA VAL A 79 -11.60 -28.39 2.69
C VAL A 79 -11.22 -27.48 1.51
N ALA A 80 -11.92 -27.61 0.38
CA ALA A 80 -11.67 -26.78 -0.80
C ALA A 80 -11.89 -25.29 -0.53
N ALA A 81 -12.99 -24.91 0.14
CA ALA A 81 -13.26 -23.50 0.45
C ALA A 81 -12.27 -22.91 1.45
N SER A 82 -11.82 -23.71 2.43
CA SER A 82 -10.78 -23.31 3.38
C SER A 82 -9.46 -23.01 2.68
N TRP A 83 -9.02 -23.87 1.76
CA TRP A 83 -7.80 -23.63 0.97
C TRP A 83 -7.92 -22.42 0.05
N LEU A 84 -9.04 -22.26 -0.65
CA LEU A 84 -9.29 -21.07 -1.48
C LEU A 84 -9.28 -19.78 -0.64
N TRP A 85 -9.85 -19.83 0.57
CA TRP A 85 -9.80 -18.70 1.51
C TRP A 85 -8.37 -18.38 1.97
N GLN A 86 -7.54 -19.39 2.23
CA GLN A 86 -6.12 -19.17 2.55
C GLN A 86 -5.38 -18.51 1.38
N LEU A 87 -5.57 -19.00 0.14
CA LEU A 87 -4.95 -18.42 -1.05
C LEU A 87 -5.40 -16.97 -1.29
N ALA A 88 -6.69 -16.67 -1.10
CA ALA A 88 -7.21 -15.31 -1.21
C ALA A 88 -6.53 -14.36 -0.20
N LYS A 89 -6.36 -14.81 1.05
CA LYS A 89 -5.60 -14.04 2.06
C LYS A 89 -4.13 -13.87 1.69
N THR A 90 -3.48 -14.90 1.13
CA THR A 90 -2.09 -14.80 0.67
C THR A 90 -1.93 -13.72 -0.40
N HIS A 91 -2.87 -13.63 -1.35
CA HIS A 91 -2.86 -12.53 -2.33
C HIS A 91 -3.01 -11.16 -1.68
N VAL A 92 -3.97 -11.01 -0.75
CA VAL A 92 -4.16 -9.74 -0.01
C VAL A 92 -2.90 -9.35 0.77
N LEU A 93 -2.24 -10.30 1.43
CA LEU A 93 -1.00 -10.05 2.16
C LEU A 93 0.15 -9.67 1.24
N ALA A 94 0.24 -10.26 0.04
CA ALA A 94 1.23 -9.85 -0.96
C ALA A 94 0.97 -8.41 -1.45
N HIS A 95 -0.30 -8.04 -1.67
CA HIS A 95 -0.69 -6.67 -2.03
C HIS A 95 -0.35 -5.68 -0.91
N ASP A 96 -0.71 -6.02 0.34
CA ASP A 96 -0.45 -5.19 1.52
C ASP A 96 1.05 -4.99 1.74
N THR A 97 1.84 -6.06 1.61
CA THR A 97 3.30 -6.00 1.74
C THR A 97 3.92 -5.10 0.68
N GLY A 98 3.47 -5.19 -0.58
CA GLY A 98 3.90 -4.31 -1.65
C GLY A 98 3.53 -2.85 -1.41
N TYR A 99 2.28 -2.58 -1.02
CA TYR A 99 1.84 -1.23 -0.72
C TYR A 99 2.55 -0.65 0.50
N HIS A 100 2.70 -1.42 1.57
CA HIS A 100 3.45 -1.05 2.76
C HIS A 100 4.85 -0.61 2.37
N GLN A 101 5.59 -1.44 1.63
CA GLN A 101 6.99 -1.16 1.35
C GLN A 101 7.18 0.02 0.39
N LEU A 102 6.37 0.08 -0.67
CA LEU A 102 6.52 1.09 -1.73
C LEU A 102 5.87 2.43 -1.39
N VAL A 103 4.82 2.43 -0.57
CA VAL A 103 4.00 3.61 -0.28
C VAL A 103 4.12 4.01 1.18
N SER A 104 3.63 3.19 2.11
CA SER A 104 3.56 3.57 3.53
C SER A 104 4.95 3.82 4.13
N HIS A 105 5.94 3.04 3.70
CA HIS A 105 7.32 3.13 4.13
C HIS A 105 8.15 4.01 3.19
N TRP A 106 8.44 3.56 1.97
CA TRP A 106 9.35 4.28 1.07
C TRP A 106 8.84 5.68 0.68
N LEU A 107 7.61 5.79 0.15
CA LEU A 107 7.11 7.08 -0.31
C LEU A 107 6.88 8.04 0.86
N ARG A 108 5.99 7.68 1.78
CA ARG A 108 5.43 8.58 2.79
C ARG A 108 6.41 8.96 3.89
N THR A 109 7.50 8.20 4.09
CA THR A 109 8.56 8.58 5.04
C THR A 109 9.84 8.95 4.31
N HIS A 110 10.51 8.02 3.64
CA HIS A 110 11.83 8.26 3.03
C HIS A 110 11.80 9.38 1.98
N CYS A 111 10.96 9.23 0.95
CA CYS A 111 10.92 10.18 -0.17
C CYS A 111 10.36 11.53 0.23
N CYS A 112 9.24 11.54 0.96
CA CYS A 112 8.57 12.78 1.32
C CYS A 112 9.37 13.62 2.33
N VAL A 113 10.27 13.02 3.13
CA VAL A 113 11.07 13.77 4.11
C VAL A 113 12.33 14.39 3.50
N GLU A 114 12.98 13.73 2.54
CA GLU A 114 14.25 14.20 1.95
C GLU A 114 14.22 15.65 1.42
N PRO A 115 13.14 16.13 0.73
CA PRO A 115 13.02 17.53 0.33
C PRO A 115 13.09 18.53 1.49
N TYR A 116 12.53 18.20 2.67
CA TYR A 116 12.61 19.07 3.84
C TYR A 116 14.03 19.14 4.40
N VAL A 117 14.78 18.02 4.36
CA VAL A 117 16.19 17.99 4.76
C VAL A 117 17.01 18.94 3.89
N ILE A 118 16.82 18.85 2.56
CA ILE A 118 17.51 19.71 1.59
C ILE A 118 17.13 21.18 1.80
N ALA A 119 15.83 21.48 1.93
CA ALA A 119 15.34 22.85 2.11
C ALA A 119 15.86 23.48 3.41
N ALA A 120 15.81 22.75 4.53
CA ALA A 120 16.29 23.23 5.82
C ALA A 120 17.78 23.59 5.78
N ASN A 121 18.62 22.72 5.20
CA ASN A 121 20.07 22.98 5.07
C ASN A 121 20.39 24.13 4.11
N ARG A 122 19.56 24.35 3.08
CA ARG A 122 19.79 25.42 2.08
C ARG A 122 19.30 26.79 2.53
N ARG A 123 18.30 26.85 3.43
CA ARG A 123 17.56 28.10 3.71
C ARG A 123 17.54 28.51 5.17
N LEU A 124 17.93 27.64 6.10
CA LEU A 124 17.99 27.95 7.53
C LEU A 124 19.44 27.84 8.01
N SER A 125 19.95 28.91 8.63
CA SER A 125 21.24 28.87 9.31
C SER A 125 21.25 27.82 10.42
N GLN A 126 22.41 27.24 10.74
CA GLN A 126 22.58 26.33 11.89
C GLN A 126 22.20 27.00 13.25
N MET A 127 22.19 28.33 13.29
CA MET A 127 21.74 29.11 14.45
C MET A 127 20.22 29.35 14.48
N HIS A 128 19.51 29.08 13.38
CA HIS A 128 18.07 29.31 13.29
C HIS A 128 17.32 28.35 14.22
N PRO A 129 16.36 28.81 15.04
CA PRO A 129 15.67 27.96 16.02
C PRO A 129 14.93 26.80 15.36
N ILE A 130 14.28 27.03 14.22
CA ILE A 130 13.61 25.97 13.45
C ILE A 130 14.59 24.95 12.86
N TYR A 131 15.79 25.36 12.46
CA TYR A 131 16.81 24.40 12.02
C TYR A 131 17.20 23.48 13.19
N ARG A 132 17.50 24.05 14.35
CA ARG A 132 17.86 23.28 15.55
C ARG A 132 16.75 22.34 16.01
N LEU A 133 15.49 22.74 15.87
CA LEU A 133 14.32 21.90 16.17
C LEU A 133 14.22 20.70 15.22
N LEU A 134 14.39 20.92 13.91
CA LEU A 134 14.19 19.87 12.90
C LEU A 134 15.40 18.95 12.71
N HIS A 135 16.62 19.48 12.87
CA HIS A 135 17.85 18.78 12.53
C HIS A 135 18.01 17.38 13.15
N PRO A 136 17.67 17.13 14.43
CA PRO A 136 17.74 15.78 14.99
C PRO A 136 16.84 14.76 14.29
N HIS A 137 15.72 15.21 13.71
CA HIS A 137 14.75 14.36 13.02
C HIS A 137 15.16 14.00 11.58
N PHE A 138 16.20 14.65 11.04
CA PHE A 138 16.73 14.39 9.70
C PHE A 138 17.96 13.47 9.69
N ARG A 139 18.38 13.01 10.87
CA ARG A 139 19.59 12.21 11.04
C ARG A 139 19.54 10.96 10.14
N PHE A 140 20.57 10.81 9.31
CA PHE A 140 20.77 9.70 8.37
C PHE A 140 19.76 9.57 7.23
N THR A 141 18.72 10.40 7.12
CA THR A 141 17.70 10.29 6.06
C THR A 141 18.30 10.35 4.66
N MET A 142 19.16 11.34 4.37
CA MET A 142 19.78 11.46 3.04
C MET A 142 20.76 10.31 2.76
N GLU A 143 21.47 9.81 3.78
CA GLU A 143 22.44 8.72 3.62
C GLU A 143 21.74 7.40 3.30
N ILE A 144 20.70 7.04 4.07
CA ILE A 144 19.93 5.82 3.79
C ILE A 144 19.17 5.91 2.47
N ASN A 145 18.66 7.09 2.10
CA ASN A 145 18.00 7.27 0.80
C ASN A 145 18.98 7.16 -0.37
N ALA A 146 20.21 7.66 -0.23
CA ALA A 146 21.25 7.49 -1.24
C ALA A 146 21.63 6.01 -1.41
N GLN A 147 21.80 5.28 -0.30
CA GLN A 147 22.02 3.82 -0.34
C GLN A 147 20.83 3.08 -0.98
N ALA A 148 19.60 3.44 -0.61
CA ALA A 148 18.41 2.85 -1.18
C ALA A 148 18.32 3.04 -2.71
N ARG A 149 18.66 4.24 -3.21
CA ARG A 149 18.77 4.50 -4.65
C ARG A 149 19.87 3.69 -5.34
N GLY A 150 20.92 3.29 -4.60
CA GLY A 150 22.05 2.54 -5.15
C GLY A 150 21.87 1.02 -5.15
N MET A 151 21.13 0.45 -4.18
CA MET A 151 21.03 -1.01 -4.01
C MET A 151 19.62 -1.57 -3.75
N LEU A 152 18.67 -0.73 -3.33
CA LEU A 152 17.34 -1.18 -2.90
C LEU A 152 16.29 -0.99 -3.99
N ILE A 153 16.14 0.24 -4.49
CA ILE A 153 15.11 0.66 -5.45
C ILE A 153 15.66 0.95 -6.86
N ASN A 154 16.93 0.63 -7.11
CA ASN A 154 17.49 0.67 -8.46
C ASN A 154 16.92 -0.45 -9.33
N ALA A 155 17.09 -0.32 -10.65
CA ALA A 155 16.80 -1.39 -11.59
C ALA A 155 17.56 -2.67 -11.19
N ASN A 156 16.85 -3.81 -11.14
CA ASN A 156 17.33 -5.10 -10.62
C ASN A 156 17.81 -5.07 -9.17
N GLY A 157 17.42 -4.06 -8.39
CA GLY A 157 17.68 -3.97 -6.96
C GLY A 157 16.84 -4.97 -6.16
N ILE A 158 17.00 -4.93 -4.84
CA ILE A 158 16.31 -5.84 -3.92
C ILE A 158 14.78 -5.74 -4.05
N ILE A 159 14.22 -4.53 -4.20
CA ILE A 159 12.77 -4.34 -4.29
C ILE A 159 12.20 -4.93 -5.58
N GLU A 160 12.84 -4.66 -6.73
CA GLU A 160 12.36 -5.23 -8.01
C GLU A 160 12.49 -6.75 -8.05
N SER A 161 13.43 -7.32 -7.31
CA SER A 161 13.66 -8.77 -7.28
C SER A 161 12.76 -9.52 -6.29
N ALA A 162 12.19 -8.84 -5.31
CA ALA A 162 11.45 -9.47 -4.20
C ALA A 162 9.94 -9.18 -4.17
N PHE A 163 9.46 -8.18 -4.92
CA PHE A 163 8.07 -7.75 -4.90
C PHE A 163 7.39 -7.94 -6.26
N ALA A 164 6.13 -8.36 -6.26
CA ALA A 164 5.39 -8.73 -7.47
C ALA A 164 5.39 -7.68 -8.59
N PRO A 165 5.31 -6.35 -8.32
CA PRO A 165 5.35 -5.38 -9.41
C PRO A 165 6.69 -5.31 -10.17
N GLY A 166 7.77 -5.88 -9.63
CA GLY A 166 9.08 -5.92 -10.27
C GLY A 166 9.56 -4.52 -10.66
N LYS A 167 9.93 -4.36 -11.94
CA LYS A 167 10.33 -3.07 -12.54
C LYS A 167 9.28 -1.95 -12.46
N LEU A 168 8.02 -2.28 -12.17
CA LEU A 168 6.92 -1.32 -12.02
C LEU A 168 6.77 -0.80 -10.58
N CYS A 169 7.59 -1.27 -9.63
CA CYS A 169 7.52 -0.87 -8.22
C CYS A 169 7.60 0.65 -8.01
N MET A 170 8.56 1.33 -8.65
CA MET A 170 8.71 2.79 -8.49
C MET A 170 7.64 3.57 -9.26
N GLU A 171 7.15 3.05 -10.37
CA GLU A 171 6.02 3.64 -11.10
C GLU A 171 4.73 3.61 -10.26
N LEU A 172 4.46 2.49 -9.58
CA LEU A 172 3.36 2.38 -8.63
C LEU A 172 3.46 3.43 -7.52
N SER A 173 4.64 3.55 -6.90
CA SER A 173 4.88 4.54 -5.85
C SER A 173 4.66 5.98 -6.37
N SER A 174 5.13 6.30 -7.57
CA SER A 174 4.91 7.60 -8.22
C SER A 174 3.42 7.86 -8.53
N ALA A 175 2.69 6.85 -9.02
CA ALA A 175 1.25 6.99 -9.31
C ALA A 175 0.43 7.23 -8.03
N VAL A 176 0.84 6.64 -6.91
CA VAL A 176 0.22 6.87 -5.61
C VAL A 176 0.55 8.26 -5.06
N TYR A 177 1.77 8.74 -5.26
CA TYR A 177 2.15 10.11 -4.91
C TYR A 177 1.25 11.14 -5.59
N ASP A 178 1.09 11.04 -6.91
CA ASP A 178 0.26 11.94 -7.71
C ASP A 178 -1.21 11.95 -7.26
N LYS A 179 -1.79 10.77 -7.01
CA LYS A 179 -3.22 10.64 -6.75
C LYS A 179 -3.63 10.86 -5.30
N PHE A 180 -2.79 10.51 -4.33
CA PHE A 180 -3.22 10.34 -2.94
C PHE A 180 -2.37 11.08 -1.91
N TRP A 181 -1.13 11.46 -2.22
CA TRP A 181 -0.27 12.10 -1.22
C TRP A 181 -0.67 13.56 -0.98
N ARG A 182 -0.83 13.91 0.29
CA ARG A 182 -1.19 15.27 0.73
C ARG A 182 -0.55 15.57 2.06
N PHE A 183 0.31 16.58 2.10
CA PHE A 183 1.02 16.98 3.32
C PHE A 183 0.08 17.27 4.50
N ASP A 184 -1.05 17.95 4.25
CA ASP A 184 -2.02 18.30 5.29
C ASP A 184 -2.80 17.09 5.83
N MET A 185 -2.72 15.95 5.15
CA MET A 185 -3.34 14.68 5.54
C MET A 185 -2.35 13.70 6.19
N GLU A 186 -1.07 14.07 6.33
CA GLU A 186 -0.06 13.22 7.00
C GLU A 186 -0.12 13.33 8.54
N ALA A 187 -0.85 14.30 9.09
CA ALA A 187 -1.08 14.40 10.52
C ALA A 187 -1.98 13.23 10.99
N LEU A 188 -1.56 12.52 12.05
CA LEU A 188 -2.28 11.33 12.54
C LEU A 188 -3.80 11.55 12.76
N PRO A 189 -4.27 12.66 13.35
CA PRO A 189 -5.71 12.90 13.48
C PRO A 189 -6.41 13.07 12.12
N ALA A 190 -5.79 13.77 11.16
CA ALA A 190 -6.36 13.98 9.83
C ALA A 190 -6.41 12.66 9.04
N ASP A 191 -5.36 11.84 9.14
CA ASP A 191 -5.32 10.51 8.50
C ASP A 191 -6.41 9.57 9.07
N LEU A 192 -6.62 9.57 10.39
CA LEU A 192 -7.66 8.76 11.05
C LEU A 192 -9.08 9.20 10.70
N ILE A 193 -9.33 10.50 10.50
CA ILE A 193 -10.64 11.02 10.12
C ILE A 193 -10.94 10.75 8.64
N ARG A 194 -9.92 10.77 7.78
CA ARG A 194 -10.06 10.54 6.34
C ARG A 194 -10.41 9.08 6.00
N ARG A 195 -9.93 8.13 6.80
CA ARG A 195 -10.14 6.68 6.60
C ARG A 195 -11.44 6.20 7.21
#